data_AF-A0A929K2Y7-F1
#
_entry.id   AF-A0A929K2Y7-F1
#
_cell.length_a   1.000
_cell.length_b   1.000
_cell.length_c   1.000
_cell.angle_alpha   90.00
_cell.angle_beta   90.00
_cell.angle_gamma   90.00
#
_symmetry.space_group_name_H-M   'P 1'
#
loop_
_entity.id
_entity.type
_entity.pdbx_description
1 polymer ?
#
loop_
_entity_poly.entity_id
_entity_poly.type
_entity_poly.pdbx_seq_one_letter_code
_entity_poly.pdbx_strand_id
1 'polypeptide(L)'
;YIGSQEAFSKKDAKITVTIIIGGEGEIDSESPVVNVQGVGKEFEGRLKEAGIDTVGKLLRLPKDELKDILKKGGTKPQSYYSTKAINILEAAKKGFYDKAHSSGMASKNKSFALSNGNEELILSWEYWDGKGWVVINRLNGFKDDQISNGYDFKETGRVEFPCPEDIEAVKVAGQENYWIRVRIISGDYGKE
;
A
#
# COMPACT_ATOMS: atom_id res chain seq x y z
N TYR A 1 1.33 13.57 10.83
CA TYR A 1 2.57 14.12 11.40
C TYR A 1 3.50 12.97 11.69
N ILE A 2 4.80 13.14 11.41
CA ILE A 2 5.88 12.17 11.62
C ILE A 2 6.94 12.92 12.43
N GLY A 3 7.30 12.43 13.62
CA GLY A 3 8.28 13.06 14.50
C GLY A 3 9.45 12.14 14.80
N SER A 4 10.68 12.62 14.74
CA SER A 4 11.87 11.83 15.08
C SER A 4 13.06 12.70 15.49
N GLN A 5 13.57 12.49 16.71
CA GLN A 5 14.77 13.19 17.18
C GLN A 5 16.04 12.62 16.54
N GLU A 6 16.05 11.32 16.23
CA GLU A 6 17.24 10.67 15.66
C GLU A 6 17.36 10.89 14.16
N ALA A 7 16.25 10.75 13.43
CA ALA A 7 16.29 10.81 11.97
C ALA A 7 16.42 12.25 11.47
N PHE A 8 15.71 13.19 12.10
CA PHE A 8 15.59 14.56 11.59
C PHE A 8 16.54 15.56 12.27
N SER A 9 17.35 15.13 13.24
CA SER A 9 18.48 15.95 13.73
C SER A 9 19.71 15.89 12.81
N LYS A 10 19.76 14.91 11.90
CA LYS A 10 20.87 14.70 10.95
C LYS A 10 20.63 15.54 9.70
N LYS A 11 20.99 16.83 9.79
CA LYS A 11 20.88 17.81 8.70
C LYS A 11 21.58 17.29 7.44
N ASP A 12 20.97 17.52 6.28
CA ASP A 12 21.39 17.05 4.96
C ASP A 12 21.45 15.51 4.77
N ALA A 13 21.17 14.72 5.81
CA ALA A 13 21.09 13.27 5.67
C ALA A 13 19.92 12.86 4.77
N LYS A 14 20.13 11.83 3.95
CA LYS A 14 19.05 11.26 3.13
C LYS A 14 18.01 10.60 4.03
N ILE A 15 16.82 11.20 4.08
CA ILE A 15 15.66 10.63 4.75
C ILE A 15 14.93 9.71 3.78
N THR A 16 14.47 8.58 4.30
CA THR A 16 13.60 7.64 3.59
C THR A 16 12.38 7.38 4.45
N VAL A 17 11.21 7.67 3.90
CA VAL A 17 9.92 7.34 4.51
C VAL A 17 9.26 6.25 3.67
N THR A 18 9.08 5.08 4.28
CA THR A 18 8.33 3.97 3.68
C THR A 18 6.87 4.08 4.12
N ILE A 19 5.96 4.20 3.15
CA ILE A 19 4.52 4.24 3.38
C ILE A 19 3.98 2.85 3.08
N ILE A 20 3.47 2.15 4.09
CA ILE A 20 2.88 0.82 3.91
C ILE A 20 1.36 0.98 3.91
N ILE A 21 0.70 0.63 2.80
CA ILE A 21 -0.75 0.74 2.66
C ILE A 21 -1.37 -0.65 2.62
N GLY A 22 -1.96 -1.03 3.76
CA GLY A 22 -2.56 -2.33 4.02
C GLY A 22 -1.53 -3.35 4.51
N GLY A 23 -1.76 -3.83 5.73
CA GLY A 23 -1.07 -4.96 6.34
C GLY A 23 -0.47 -4.65 7.71
N GLU A 24 -1.33 -4.70 8.74
CA GLU A 24 -0.91 -4.97 10.14
C GLU A 24 -0.85 -6.49 10.43
N GLY A 25 -1.17 -7.34 9.45
CA GLY A 25 -1.10 -8.79 9.60
C GLY A 25 0.32 -9.29 9.44
N GLU A 26 0.85 -10.02 10.42
CA GLU A 26 2.03 -10.85 10.22
C GLU A 26 1.81 -11.76 9.01
N ILE A 27 2.73 -11.73 8.06
CA ILE A 27 2.70 -12.62 6.90
C ILE A 27 3.12 -14.00 7.40
N ASP A 28 2.14 -14.85 7.68
CA ASP A 28 2.39 -16.26 7.97
C ASP A 28 2.57 -17.02 6.65
N SER A 29 3.81 -17.39 6.33
CA SER A 29 4.13 -18.08 5.09
C SER A 29 3.50 -19.48 4.99
N GLU A 30 3.21 -20.10 6.14
CA GLU A 30 2.62 -21.44 6.23
C GLU A 30 1.09 -21.41 6.19
N SER A 31 0.48 -20.22 6.27
CA SER A 31 -0.96 -20.08 6.17
C SER A 31 -1.47 -20.63 4.84
N PRO A 32 -2.57 -21.41 4.85
CA PRO A 32 -3.20 -21.92 3.64
C PRO A 32 -3.60 -20.82 2.66
N VAL A 33 -3.37 -21.04 1.36
CA VAL A 33 -3.67 -20.07 0.29
C VAL A 33 -5.16 -19.71 0.21
N VAL A 34 -6.05 -20.61 0.63
CA VAL A 34 -7.50 -20.41 0.68
C VAL A 34 -7.91 -19.31 1.66
N ASN A 35 -7.08 -19.03 2.67
CA ASN A 35 -7.35 -17.95 3.61
C ASN A 35 -7.09 -16.58 2.98
N VAL A 36 -6.37 -16.48 1.87
CA VAL A 36 -6.10 -15.20 1.20
C VAL A 36 -7.39 -14.65 0.60
N GLN A 37 -7.71 -13.40 0.92
CA GLN A 37 -8.90 -12.74 0.40
C GLN A 37 -8.92 -12.78 -1.14
N GLY A 38 -10.05 -13.21 -1.70
CA GLY A 38 -10.24 -13.35 -3.15
C GLY A 38 -9.84 -14.71 -3.73
N VAL A 39 -9.21 -15.58 -2.93
CA VAL A 39 -9.00 -17.00 -3.27
C VAL A 39 -10.26 -17.78 -2.87
N GLY A 40 -11.26 -17.78 -3.78
CA GLY A 40 -12.45 -18.63 -3.61
C GLY A 40 -12.16 -20.11 -3.88
N LYS A 41 -13.12 -20.99 -3.58
CA LYS A 41 -13.02 -22.46 -3.78
C LYS A 41 -12.58 -22.87 -5.20
N GLU A 42 -13.02 -22.14 -6.22
CA GLU A 42 -12.63 -22.39 -7.62
C GLU A 42 -11.11 -22.23 -7.82
N PHE A 43 -10.54 -21.16 -7.26
CA PHE A 43 -9.12 -20.85 -7.41
C PHE A 43 -8.27 -21.67 -6.47
N GLU A 44 -8.75 -21.98 -5.26
CA GLU A 44 -8.10 -22.91 -4.34
C GLU A 44 -7.79 -24.25 -5.03
N GLY A 45 -8.76 -24.84 -5.73
CA GLY A 45 -8.55 -26.10 -6.45
C GLY A 45 -7.42 -26.01 -7.49
N ARG A 46 -7.44 -24.95 -8.30
CA ARG A 46 -6.41 -24.69 -9.34
C ARG A 46 -5.03 -24.45 -8.74
N LEU A 47 -4.97 -23.71 -7.65
CA LEU A 47 -3.73 -23.41 -6.94
C LEU A 47 -3.15 -24.68 -6.30
N LYS A 48 -3.98 -25.51 -5.65
CA LYS A 48 -3.57 -26.80 -5.11
C LYS A 48 -3.08 -27.76 -6.19
N GLU A 49 -3.78 -27.84 -7.33
CA GLU A 49 -3.32 -28.62 -8.49
C GLU A 49 -1.95 -28.16 -9.01
N ALA A 50 -1.65 -26.86 -8.90
CA ALA A 50 -0.35 -26.29 -9.26
C ALA A 50 0.70 -26.42 -8.13
N GLY A 51 0.38 -27.07 -7.01
CA GLY A 51 1.27 -27.24 -5.85
C GLY A 51 1.37 -26.01 -4.95
N ILE A 52 0.47 -25.03 -5.12
CA ILE A 52 0.43 -23.75 -4.43
C ILE A 52 -0.65 -23.83 -3.35
N ASP A 53 -0.27 -24.34 -2.20
CA ASP A 53 -1.15 -24.59 -1.05
C ASP A 53 -1.00 -23.55 0.08
N THR A 54 0.09 -22.78 0.05
CA THR A 54 0.51 -21.87 1.12
C THR A 54 0.75 -20.45 0.59
N VAL A 55 0.58 -19.46 1.48
CA VAL A 55 0.85 -18.04 1.19
C VAL A 55 2.31 -17.85 0.74
N GLY A 56 3.26 -18.53 1.38
CA GLY A 56 4.67 -18.44 1.02
C GLY A 56 4.97 -18.94 -0.40
N LYS A 57 4.27 -19.96 -0.88
CA LYS A 57 4.40 -20.41 -2.28
C LYS A 57 3.71 -19.44 -3.24
N LEU A 58 2.54 -18.93 -2.88
CA LEU A 58 1.80 -17.94 -3.66
C LEU A 58 2.63 -16.67 -3.89
N LEU A 59 3.31 -16.15 -2.85
CA LEU A 59 4.12 -14.93 -2.93
C LEU A 59 5.39 -15.07 -3.77
N ARG A 60 5.87 -16.30 -4.00
CA ARG A 60 7.02 -16.58 -4.85
C ARG A 60 6.66 -16.70 -6.33
N LEU A 61 5.37 -16.76 -6.67
CA LEU A 61 4.92 -16.86 -8.05
C LEU A 61 5.00 -15.53 -8.79
N PRO A 62 5.49 -15.52 -10.04
CA PRO A 62 5.27 -14.42 -10.95
C PRO A 62 3.77 -14.18 -11.18
N LYS A 63 3.37 -12.91 -11.29
CA LYS A 63 1.98 -12.49 -11.55
C LYS A 63 1.38 -13.20 -12.77
N ASP A 64 2.16 -13.36 -13.84
CA ASP A 64 1.69 -13.97 -15.08
C ASP A 64 1.45 -15.47 -14.94
N GLU A 65 2.30 -16.18 -14.20
CA GLU A 65 2.08 -17.60 -13.89
C GLU A 65 0.85 -17.79 -13.02
N LEU A 66 0.65 -16.94 -12.00
CA LEU A 66 -0.56 -16.98 -11.20
C LEU A 66 -1.81 -16.76 -12.06
N LYS A 67 -1.79 -15.76 -12.94
CA LYS A 67 -2.89 -15.50 -13.89
C LYS A 67 -3.19 -16.74 -14.75
N ASP A 68 -2.16 -17.43 -15.25
CA ASP A 68 -2.34 -18.62 -16.08
C ASP A 68 -2.91 -19.80 -15.29
N ILE A 69 -2.48 -20.00 -14.04
CA ILE A 69 -3.07 -20.96 -13.09
C ILE A 69 -4.55 -20.64 -12.83
N LEU A 70 -4.87 -19.37 -12.53
CA LEU A 70 -6.24 -18.93 -12.28
C LEU A 70 -7.14 -19.07 -13.51
N LYS A 71 -6.59 -18.92 -14.72
CA LYS A 71 -7.33 -19.03 -15.99
C LYS A 71 -7.63 -20.49 -16.38
N LYS A 72 -6.87 -21.47 -15.89
CA LYS A 72 -6.98 -22.87 -16.27
C LYS A 72 -8.42 -23.41 -16.12
N GLY A 73 -9.09 -23.73 -17.23
CA GLY A 73 -10.49 -24.22 -17.22
C GLY A 73 -11.55 -23.15 -16.92
N GLY A 74 -11.15 -21.87 -16.94
CA GLY A 74 -12.01 -20.73 -16.75
C GLY A 74 -12.56 -20.17 -18.06
N THR A 75 -13.79 -19.67 -18.04
CA THR A 75 -14.51 -19.15 -19.24
C THR A 75 -14.54 -17.62 -19.32
N LYS A 76 -13.95 -16.93 -18.33
CA LYS A 76 -13.94 -15.45 -18.27
C LYS A 76 -12.87 -14.87 -19.20
N PRO A 77 -12.98 -13.58 -19.60
CA PRO A 77 -11.95 -12.94 -20.41
C PRO A 77 -10.61 -12.85 -19.65
N GLN A 78 -9.51 -12.75 -20.40
CA GLN A 78 -8.16 -12.68 -19.82
C GLN A 78 -7.97 -11.53 -18.82
N SER A 79 -8.58 -10.37 -19.08
CA SER A 79 -8.53 -9.21 -18.17
C SER A 79 -9.05 -9.53 -16.78
N TYR A 80 -10.06 -10.39 -16.65
CA TYR A 80 -10.59 -10.84 -15.36
C TYR A 80 -9.52 -11.58 -14.54
N TYR A 81 -8.79 -12.51 -15.14
CA TYR A 81 -7.75 -13.28 -14.46
C TYR A 81 -6.52 -12.42 -14.13
N SER A 82 -6.18 -11.46 -14.99
CA SER A 82 -5.12 -10.49 -14.71
C SER A 82 -5.44 -9.66 -13.46
N THR A 83 -6.65 -9.11 -13.38
CA THR A 83 -7.10 -8.36 -12.19
C THR A 83 -7.15 -9.26 -10.95
N LYS A 84 -7.63 -10.50 -11.07
CA LYS A 84 -7.67 -11.45 -9.95
C LYS A 84 -6.29 -11.81 -9.43
N ALA A 85 -5.32 -12.07 -10.31
CA ALA A 85 -3.95 -12.38 -9.91
C ALA A 85 -3.31 -11.22 -9.14
N ILE A 86 -3.52 -9.97 -9.58
CA ILE A 86 -3.04 -8.77 -8.89
C ILE A 86 -3.65 -8.71 -7.48
N ASN A 87 -4.98 -8.74 -7.39
CA ASN A 87 -5.67 -8.58 -6.12
C ASN A 87 -5.31 -9.69 -5.10
N ILE A 88 -5.16 -10.94 -5.56
CA ILE A 88 -4.78 -12.07 -4.70
C ILE A 88 -3.34 -11.92 -4.19
N LEU A 89 -2.39 -11.52 -5.04
CA LEU A 89 -1.02 -11.26 -4.61
C LEU A 89 -0.94 -10.08 -3.65
N GLU A 90 -1.70 -9.02 -3.90
CA GLU A 90 -1.78 -7.89 -2.99
C GLU A 90 -2.38 -8.29 -1.65
N ALA A 91 -3.48 -9.03 -1.63
CA ALA A 91 -4.07 -9.53 -0.38
C ALA A 91 -3.08 -10.40 0.41
N ALA A 92 -2.37 -11.31 -0.26
CA ALA A 92 -1.35 -12.14 0.36
C ALA A 92 -0.18 -11.32 0.93
N LYS A 93 0.31 -10.31 0.20
CA LYS A 93 1.40 -9.42 0.64
C LYS A 93 1.00 -8.56 1.83
N LYS A 94 -0.27 -8.14 1.86
CA LYS A 94 -0.83 -7.28 2.89
C LYS A 94 -1.37 -8.08 4.09
N GLY A 95 -1.21 -9.40 4.12
CA GLY A 95 -1.73 -10.25 5.20
C GLY A 95 -3.26 -10.21 5.34
N PHE A 96 -3.97 -9.87 4.26
CA PHE A 96 -5.43 -9.83 4.24
C PHE A 96 -5.98 -11.23 4.06
N TYR A 97 -6.17 -11.89 5.21
CA TYR A 97 -6.73 -13.22 5.28
C TYR A 97 -8.21 -13.17 5.71
N ASP A 98 -9.10 -13.78 4.92
CA ASP A 98 -10.47 -14.06 5.33
C ASP A 98 -10.43 -15.15 6.43
N LYS A 99 -10.55 -14.74 7.70
CA LYS A 99 -10.64 -15.64 8.87
C LYS A 99 -11.90 -16.55 8.86
N ALA A 100 -12.73 -16.47 7.83
CA ALA A 100 -14.08 -17.03 7.74
C ALA A 100 -14.16 -18.49 7.28
N HIS A 101 -13.07 -19.26 7.36
CA HIS A 101 -13.15 -20.74 7.35
C HIS A 101 -13.36 -21.34 8.76
N SER A 102 -13.55 -20.50 9.79
CA SER A 102 -14.34 -20.86 10.97
C SER A 102 -15.76 -20.29 10.82
N SER A 103 -16.76 -21.12 11.09
CA SER A 103 -18.17 -20.98 10.77
C SER A 103 -18.81 -19.59 10.92
N GLY A 104 -19.50 -19.15 9.85
CA GLY A 104 -20.81 -18.49 9.96
C GLY A 104 -20.83 -16.99 10.22
N MET A 105 -20.79 -16.18 9.16
CA MET A 105 -21.81 -15.16 8.81
C MET A 105 -21.35 -14.39 7.58
N ALA A 106 -22.24 -14.25 6.61
CA ALA A 106 -22.04 -13.46 5.41
C ALA A 106 -21.87 -11.99 5.79
N SER A 107 -20.75 -11.38 5.39
CA SER A 107 -20.68 -9.93 5.25
C SER A 107 -20.61 -9.59 3.77
N LYS A 108 -21.70 -9.02 3.26
CA LYS A 108 -21.80 -8.41 1.93
C LYS A 108 -20.82 -7.25 1.88
N ASN A 109 -19.67 -7.44 1.24
CA ASN A 109 -18.90 -6.30 0.74
C ASN A 109 -19.08 -6.20 -0.77
N LYS A 110 -19.95 -5.23 -1.09
CA LYS A 110 -20.29 -4.66 -2.37
C LYS A 110 -19.01 -4.43 -3.17
N SER A 111 -18.94 -5.01 -4.36
CA SER A 111 -17.99 -4.64 -5.39
C SER A 111 -18.10 -3.14 -5.65
N PHE A 112 -17.14 -2.36 -5.17
CA PHE A 112 -17.00 -0.97 -5.56
C PHE A 112 -16.29 -0.95 -6.92
N ALA A 113 -17.08 -0.80 -7.96
CA ALA A 113 -16.59 -0.19 -9.18
C ALA A 113 -16.33 1.29 -8.86
N LEU A 114 -15.08 1.74 -8.97
CA LEU A 114 -14.70 3.16 -8.98
C LEU A 114 -14.03 3.41 -10.33
N SER A 115 -14.81 3.77 -11.34
CA SER A 115 -15.05 5.16 -11.78
C SER A 115 -13.78 5.84 -12.27
N ASN A 116 -13.67 5.97 -13.59
CA ASN A 116 -12.75 6.87 -14.29
C ASN A 116 -12.98 8.32 -13.83
N GLY A 117 -12.28 8.75 -12.79
CA GLY A 117 -12.21 10.15 -12.39
C GLY A 117 -10.78 10.48 -12.00
N ASN A 118 -10.06 11.12 -12.92
CA ASN A 118 -8.74 11.73 -12.65
C ASN A 118 -8.94 12.95 -11.74
N GLU A 119 -9.16 12.72 -10.45
CA GLU A 119 -8.82 13.73 -9.44
C GLU A 119 -7.44 13.35 -8.91
N GLU A 120 -6.41 14.03 -9.42
CA GLU A 120 -5.04 13.87 -8.96
C GLU A 120 -4.99 14.27 -7.47
N LEU A 121 -4.72 13.30 -6.58
CA LEU A 121 -4.64 13.58 -5.15
C LEU A 121 -3.28 14.22 -4.86
N ILE A 122 -3.33 15.49 -4.48
CA ILE A 122 -2.17 16.34 -4.26
C ILE A 122 -1.79 16.35 -2.80
N LEU A 123 -0.54 15.97 -2.51
CA LEU A 123 0.03 16.00 -1.17
C LEU A 123 1.09 17.10 -1.04
N SER A 124 1.12 17.76 0.11
CA SER A 124 2.21 18.64 0.53
C SER A 124 2.94 18.05 1.71
N TRP A 125 4.25 17.87 1.53
CA TRP A 125 5.18 17.45 2.55
C TRP A 125 5.86 18.69 3.13
N GLU A 126 5.70 18.91 4.43
CA GLU A 126 6.15 20.12 5.09
C GLU A 126 6.94 19.81 6.36
N TYR A 127 7.90 20.66 6.68
CA TYR A 127 8.69 20.60 7.91
C TYR A 127 8.62 21.95 8.65
N TRP A 128 9.01 21.96 9.91
CA TRP A 128 9.10 23.19 10.71
C TRP A 128 10.52 23.78 10.64
N ASP A 129 10.65 25.04 10.21
CA ASP A 129 11.94 25.75 10.05
C ASP A 129 12.30 26.66 11.25
N GLY A 130 11.53 26.60 12.33
CA GLY A 130 11.64 27.52 13.47
C GLY A 130 10.71 28.73 13.42
N LYS A 131 10.14 29.05 12.25
CA LYS A 131 9.23 30.19 12.03
C LYS A 131 7.85 29.74 11.56
N GLY A 132 7.80 28.72 10.73
CA GLY A 132 6.61 28.27 10.04
C GLY A 132 6.76 26.85 9.48
N TRP A 133 5.66 26.36 8.90
CA TRP A 133 5.68 25.12 8.14
C TRP A 133 6.04 25.42 6.69
N VAL A 134 7.12 24.82 6.20
CA VAL A 134 7.70 25.05 4.87
C VAL A 134 7.68 23.76 4.07
N VAL A 135 7.44 23.84 2.76
CA VAL A 135 7.39 22.69 1.86
C VAL A 135 8.79 22.09 1.66
N ILE A 136 8.89 20.75 1.71
CA ILE A 136 10.10 20.02 1.37
C ILE A 136 10.25 20.02 -0.15
N ASN A 137 11.25 20.75 -0.63
CA ASN A 137 11.63 20.77 -2.03
C ASN A 137 12.58 19.59 -2.32
N ARG A 138 12.44 18.92 -3.47
CA ARG A 138 13.23 17.72 -3.88
C ARG A 138 12.81 16.40 -3.22
N LEU A 139 11.52 16.10 -3.24
CA LEU A 139 11.04 14.74 -3.00
C LEU A 139 11.44 13.85 -4.18
N ASN A 140 12.05 12.71 -3.89
CA ASN A 140 12.37 11.66 -4.84
C ASN A 140 11.62 10.37 -4.48
N GLY A 141 11.26 9.59 -5.50
CA GLY A 141 10.41 8.41 -5.35
C GLY A 141 8.99 8.70 -5.83
N PHE A 142 8.34 7.63 -6.31
CA PHE A 142 7.04 7.55 -6.99
C PHE A 142 7.08 7.86 -8.49
N LYS A 143 6.33 7.02 -9.24
CA LYS A 143 6.53 6.70 -10.67
C LYS A 143 6.64 7.95 -11.55
N ASP A 144 7.72 7.96 -12.34
CA ASP A 144 8.01 8.83 -13.48
C ASP A 144 8.07 10.34 -13.17
N ASP A 145 9.29 10.81 -12.88
CA ASP A 145 9.95 12.02 -13.46
C ASP A 145 9.27 13.40 -13.39
N GLN A 146 7.96 13.52 -13.20
CA GLN A 146 7.26 14.79 -13.17
C GLN A 146 6.75 15.08 -11.77
N ILE A 147 6.94 16.33 -11.40
CA ILE A 147 6.44 17.03 -10.21
C ILE A 147 4.91 16.98 -10.20
N SER A 148 4.36 15.79 -10.04
CA SER A 148 2.98 15.52 -9.68
C SER A 148 3.03 15.21 -8.19
N ASN A 149 2.71 16.22 -7.41
CA ASN A 149 2.09 16.02 -6.11
C ASN A 149 0.82 15.21 -6.40
N GLY A 150 0.93 13.91 -6.61
CA GLY A 150 -0.10 13.06 -7.22
C GLY A 150 0.06 11.69 -6.61
N TYR A 151 -0.43 11.53 -5.38
CA TYR A 151 -0.51 10.21 -4.77
C TYR A 151 -1.88 9.64 -5.06
N ASP A 152 -1.98 8.33 -5.26
CA ASP A 152 -3.15 7.62 -4.78
C ASP A 152 -2.71 6.79 -3.57
N PHE A 153 -3.33 6.99 -2.40
CA PHE A 153 -2.98 6.20 -1.20
C PHE A 153 -3.51 4.76 -1.35
N LYS A 154 -3.32 4.15 -2.52
CA LYS A 154 -3.79 2.81 -2.89
C LYS A 154 -2.65 1.79 -2.88
N GLU A 155 -1.39 2.20 -3.09
CA GLU A 155 -0.20 1.33 -3.12
C GLU A 155 0.87 1.72 -2.05
N THR A 156 1.59 0.70 -1.55
CA THR A 156 2.79 0.86 -0.70
C THR A 156 3.92 1.54 -1.47
N GLY A 157 4.70 2.35 -0.76
CA GLY A 157 5.55 3.37 -1.35
C GLY A 157 6.81 3.75 -0.58
N ARG A 158 7.75 4.42 -1.26
CA ARG A 158 8.93 5.05 -0.65
C ARG A 158 9.13 6.49 -1.11
N VAL A 159 9.15 7.43 -0.17
CA VAL A 159 9.51 8.84 -0.36
C VAL A 159 10.93 9.07 0.15
N GLU A 160 11.74 9.81 -0.58
CA GLU A 160 13.09 10.19 -0.19
C GLU A 160 13.29 11.70 -0.31
N PHE A 161 14.01 12.29 0.63
CA PHE A 161 14.40 13.70 0.56
C PHE A 161 15.61 13.96 1.46
N PRO A 162 16.43 14.98 1.17
CA PRO A 162 17.46 15.42 2.12
C PRO A 162 16.79 16.06 3.34
N CYS A 163 17.28 15.75 4.54
CA CYS A 163 16.83 16.41 5.76
C CYS A 163 17.12 17.91 5.65
N PRO A 164 16.11 18.80 5.76
CA PRO A 164 16.34 20.24 5.63
C PRO A 164 17.34 20.75 6.67
N GLU A 165 18.29 21.59 6.25
CA GLU A 165 19.35 22.09 7.14
C GLU A 165 18.82 23.06 8.21
N ASP A 166 17.69 23.70 7.91
CA ASP A 166 17.00 24.66 8.78
C ASP A 166 15.86 24.03 9.58
N ILE A 167 15.73 22.69 9.59
CA ILE A 167 14.72 22.03 10.42
C ILE A 167 14.98 22.28 11.91
N GLU A 168 13.92 22.66 12.62
CA GLU A 168 13.96 22.97 14.05
C GLU A 168 12.93 22.14 14.83
N ALA A 169 13.19 21.94 16.11
CA ALA A 169 12.25 21.24 16.99
C ALA A 169 11.06 22.16 17.34
N VAL A 170 9.86 21.58 17.40
CA VAL A 170 8.64 22.27 17.84
C VAL A 170 7.73 21.33 18.62
N LYS A 171 6.90 21.89 19.50
CA LYS A 171 5.90 21.13 20.24
C LYS A 171 4.64 20.93 19.41
N VAL A 172 4.35 19.69 19.03
CA VAL A 172 3.10 19.29 18.36
C VAL A 172 2.37 18.29 19.24
N ALA A 173 1.08 18.53 19.51
CA ALA A 173 0.24 17.67 20.35
C ALA A 173 0.87 17.29 21.71
N GLY A 174 1.61 18.21 22.32
CA GLY A 174 2.26 17.98 23.62
C GLY A 174 3.67 17.39 23.56
N GLN A 175 4.14 16.94 22.41
CA GLN A 175 5.46 16.33 22.23
C GLN A 175 6.42 17.28 21.48
N GLU A 176 7.60 17.50 22.05
CA GLU A 176 8.67 18.29 21.43
C GLU A 176 9.56 17.37 20.57
N ASN A 177 9.62 17.67 19.28
CA ASN A 177 10.35 16.87 18.30
C ASN A 177 10.66 17.69 17.06
N TYR A 178 11.51 17.17 16.17
CA TYR A 178 11.54 17.59 14.78
C TYR A 178 10.37 16.94 14.05
N TRP A 179 9.61 17.71 13.28
CA TRP A 179 8.37 17.23 12.69
C TRP A 179 8.34 17.42 11.19
N ILE A 180 7.85 16.39 10.51
CA ILE A 180 7.40 16.44 9.12
C ILE A 180 5.92 16.14 9.10
N ARG A 181 5.15 16.84 8.28
CA ARG A 181 3.72 16.60 8.09
C ARG A 181 3.39 16.44 6.63
N VAL A 182 2.34 15.67 6.37
CA VAL A 182 1.79 15.44 5.04
C VAL A 182 0.36 15.96 5.06
N ARG A 183 -0.01 16.80 4.09
CA ARG A 183 -1.35 17.37 3.96
C ARG A 183 -1.91 17.09 2.58
N ILE A 184 -3.22 16.84 2.52
CA ILE A 184 -3.96 16.82 1.26
C ILE A 184 -4.21 18.27 0.85
N ILE A 185 -3.75 18.65 -0.34
CA ILE A 185 -3.99 19.94 -0.98
C ILE A 185 -5.16 19.86 -1.96
N SER A 186 -5.32 18.74 -2.67
CA SER A 186 -6.39 18.52 -3.65
C SER A 186 -6.68 17.02 -3.80
N GLY A 187 -7.87 16.68 -4.29
CA GLY A 187 -8.38 15.31 -4.36
C GLY A 187 -9.00 14.82 -3.05
N ASP A 188 -9.64 13.65 -3.13
CA ASP A 188 -10.34 13.01 -2.00
C ASP A 188 -9.72 11.63 -1.72
N TYR A 189 -9.60 11.27 -0.45
CA TYR A 189 -9.24 9.91 -0.04
C TYR A 189 -10.54 9.10 0.11
N GLY A 190 -11.12 8.69 -1.02
CA GLY A 190 -12.21 7.71 -1.12
C GLY A 190 -13.40 7.91 -0.17
N LYS A 191 -14.51 8.45 -0.67
CA LYS A 191 -15.77 8.51 0.08
C LYS A 191 -16.21 7.11 0.54
N GLU A 192 -16.61 7.01 1.81
CA GLU A 192 -17.19 5.82 2.46
C GLU A 192 -18.32 5.16 1.65
#